data_AF-A0A1W1XUW0-F1
#
_entry.id   AF-A0A1W1XUW0-F1
#
_cell.length_a   1.000
_cell.length_b   1.000
_cell.length_c   1.000
_cell.angle_alpha   90.00
_cell.angle_beta   90.00
_cell.angle_gamma   90.00
#
_symmetry.space_group_name_H-M   'P 1'
#
loop_
_entity.id
_entity.type
_entity.pdbx_description
1 polymer ?
#
loop_
_entity_poly.entity_id
_entity_poly.type
_entity_poly.pdbx_seq_one_letter_code
_entity_poly.pdbx_strand_id
1 'polypeptide(L)'
;MTAMTTLAALGAPATRSATCPQHGDYTSRKWLGSIWSKCPQCSAAQAEASRHDAERRAAQASSAHWQQQLQQAAIPPRFLDRTLHNYQATQAGQQRALAFAHAYAAALAGPASGRSAIFSGERGTGKTHLAIGIAQQAMGRHGKTALFTTVQRYIRAVRDSWSRNSPLTESAVVALYARPDLLILDEIGVQAGSDNEKQLLFDLLNERYEHRRSTLLLTNLTVGECRSYLGERVFDRLREDGGEFVAFDWDSWRGRSPHAAP
;
A
#
# COMPACT_ATOMS: atom_id res chain seq x y z
N MET A 1 -66.50 -22.34 5.35
CA MET A 1 -66.43 -21.92 3.94
C MET A 1 -65.09 -21.22 3.77
N THR A 2 -64.06 -21.98 3.37
CA THR A 2 -63.43 -21.97 2.01
C THR A 2 -62.71 -20.63 1.75
N ALA A 3 -61.41 -20.57 1.45
CA ALA A 3 -60.58 -21.50 0.71
C ALA A 3 -59.11 -21.45 1.17
N MET A 4 -58.53 -22.62 1.46
CA MET A 4 -57.09 -22.85 1.27
C MET A 4 -56.86 -23.00 -0.23
N THR A 5 -56.26 -22.00 -0.87
CA THR A 5 -55.90 -22.07 -2.28
C THR A 5 -54.74 -23.03 -2.44
N THR A 6 -55.06 -24.18 -3.03
CA THR A 6 -54.17 -25.28 -3.38
C THR A 6 -53.02 -24.76 -4.25
N LEU A 7 -51.79 -24.89 -3.78
CA LEU A 7 -50.59 -24.76 -4.60
C LEU A 7 -50.57 -25.96 -5.57
N ALA A 8 -51.22 -25.80 -6.72
CA ALA A 8 -51.31 -26.83 -7.74
C ALA A 8 -49.90 -27.18 -8.27
N ALA A 9 -49.66 -28.48 -8.39
CA ALA A 9 -48.43 -29.10 -8.83
C ALA A 9 -47.85 -28.43 -10.09
N LEU A 10 -46.64 -27.89 -9.96
CA LEU A 10 -45.78 -27.63 -11.12
C LEU A 10 -45.47 -28.99 -11.75
N GLY A 11 -46.20 -29.36 -12.80
CA GLY A 11 -45.89 -30.54 -13.61
C GLY A 11 -44.45 -30.48 -14.13
N ALA A 12 -43.85 -31.64 -14.40
CA ALA A 12 -42.49 -31.72 -14.91
C ALA A 12 -42.33 -30.81 -16.15
N PRO A 13 -41.24 -30.02 -16.26
CA PRO A 13 -41.06 -29.07 -17.34
C PRO A 13 -41.10 -29.79 -18.69
N ALA A 14 -41.84 -29.23 -19.65
CA ALA A 14 -41.93 -29.79 -20.99
C ALA A 14 -40.53 -29.97 -21.61
N THR A 15 -40.29 -31.13 -22.25
CA THR A 15 -39.02 -31.47 -22.89
C THR A 15 -39.20 -31.77 -24.37
N ARG A 16 -38.15 -31.61 -25.16
CA ARG A 16 -38.10 -32.00 -26.59
C ARG A 16 -36.71 -32.50 -26.97
N SER A 17 -36.63 -33.36 -28.00
CA SER A 17 -35.36 -33.68 -28.65
C SER A 17 -34.91 -32.49 -29.50
N ALA A 18 -33.61 -32.20 -29.49
CA ALA A 18 -32.97 -31.19 -30.33
C ALA A 18 -31.57 -31.66 -30.70
N THR A 19 -31.04 -31.21 -31.85
CA THR A 19 -29.72 -31.61 -32.32
C THR A 19 -28.73 -30.45 -32.19
N CYS A 20 -27.58 -30.72 -31.58
CA CYS A 20 -26.45 -29.82 -31.53
C CYS A 20 -25.44 -30.19 -32.64
N PRO A 21 -24.97 -29.23 -33.45
CA PRO A 21 -23.97 -29.50 -34.49
C PRO A 21 -22.65 -30.10 -33.96
N GLN A 22 -22.30 -29.83 -32.70
CA GLN A 22 -21.04 -30.27 -32.09
C GLN A 22 -21.18 -31.54 -31.23
N HIS A 23 -22.35 -31.75 -30.63
CA HIS A 23 -22.55 -32.76 -29.59
C HIS A 23 -23.70 -33.74 -29.89
N GLY A 24 -24.30 -33.66 -31.09
CA GLY A 24 -25.40 -34.54 -31.50
C GLY A 24 -26.71 -34.23 -30.77
N ASP A 25 -27.58 -35.24 -30.68
CA ASP A 25 -28.90 -35.11 -30.09
C ASP A 25 -28.87 -34.92 -28.57
N TYR A 26 -29.70 -34.01 -28.07
CA TYR A 26 -29.83 -33.70 -26.65
C TYR A 26 -31.28 -33.38 -26.27
N THR A 27 -31.61 -33.59 -24.99
CA THR A 27 -32.92 -33.23 -24.44
C THR A 27 -32.94 -31.76 -24.02
N SER A 28 -33.77 -30.96 -24.70
CA SER A 28 -33.99 -29.55 -24.39
C SER A 28 -35.20 -29.38 -23.46
N ARG A 29 -35.06 -28.54 -22.42
CA ARG A 29 -36.10 -28.28 -21.42
C ARG A 29 -36.68 -26.88 -21.61
N LYS A 30 -38.01 -26.75 -21.50
CA LYS A 30 -38.72 -25.48 -21.64
C LYS A 30 -38.57 -24.64 -20.36
N TRP A 31 -38.07 -23.41 -20.50
CA TRP A 31 -37.88 -22.48 -19.37
C TRP A 31 -39.09 -21.57 -19.17
N LEU A 32 -39.50 -20.84 -20.21
CA LEU A 32 -40.65 -19.92 -20.15
C LEU A 32 -41.15 -19.62 -21.58
N GLY A 33 -42.47 -19.55 -21.80
CA GLY A 33 -43.03 -19.15 -23.10
C GLY A 33 -42.53 -20.03 -24.25
N SER A 34 -41.75 -19.48 -25.17
CA SER A 34 -41.13 -20.22 -26.30
C SER A 34 -39.62 -20.47 -26.11
N ILE A 35 -39.09 -20.27 -24.90
CA ILE A 35 -37.66 -20.37 -24.58
C ILE A 35 -37.33 -21.81 -24.15
N TRP A 36 -36.39 -22.41 -24.87
CA TRP A 36 -35.91 -23.79 -24.66
C TRP A 36 -34.41 -23.79 -24.32
N SER A 37 -33.96 -24.74 -23.50
CA SER A 37 -32.56 -24.82 -23.09
C SER A 37 -31.64 -25.16 -24.26
N LYS A 38 -30.46 -24.54 -24.28
CA LYS A 38 -29.38 -24.86 -25.23
C LYS A 38 -28.77 -26.23 -24.92
N CYS A 39 -27.92 -26.72 -25.83
CA CYS A 39 -27.13 -27.93 -25.60
C CYS A 39 -26.33 -27.81 -24.29
N PRO A 40 -26.52 -28.72 -23.31
CA PRO A 40 -25.85 -28.64 -22.01
C PRO A 40 -24.32 -28.64 -22.12
N GLN A 41 -23.76 -29.41 -23.06
CA GLN A 41 -22.32 -29.50 -23.28
C GLN A 41 -21.75 -28.18 -23.85
N CYS A 42 -22.38 -27.59 -24.87
CA CYS A 42 -22.00 -26.26 -25.35
C CYS A 42 -22.10 -25.19 -24.25
N SER A 43 -23.19 -25.22 -23.45
CA SER A 43 -23.37 -24.25 -22.36
C SER A 43 -22.35 -24.43 -21.24
N ALA A 44 -21.96 -25.66 -20.91
CA ALA A 44 -20.89 -25.95 -19.95
C ALA A 44 -19.54 -25.41 -20.46
N ALA A 45 -19.17 -25.72 -21.71
CA ALA A 45 -17.93 -25.22 -22.32
C ALA A 45 -17.90 -23.67 -22.40
N GLN A 46 -19.01 -23.03 -22.75
CA GLN A 46 -19.13 -21.56 -22.75
C GLN A 46 -19.00 -20.99 -21.33
N ALA A 47 -19.60 -21.64 -20.33
CA ALA A 47 -19.48 -21.22 -18.94
C ALA A 47 -18.04 -21.36 -18.42
N GLU A 48 -17.35 -22.44 -18.77
CA GLU A 48 -15.94 -22.68 -18.42
C GLU A 48 -15.03 -21.63 -19.09
N ALA A 49 -15.16 -21.41 -20.40
CA ALA A 49 -14.43 -20.36 -21.11
C ALA A 49 -14.68 -18.98 -20.50
N SER A 50 -15.93 -18.66 -20.15
CA SER A 50 -16.29 -17.39 -19.51
C SER A 50 -15.65 -17.24 -18.12
N ARG A 51 -15.54 -18.33 -17.34
CA ARG A 51 -14.85 -18.34 -16.04
C ARG A 51 -13.36 -18.08 -16.22
N HIS A 52 -12.71 -18.79 -17.14
CA HIS A 52 -11.29 -18.59 -17.44
C HIS A 52 -11.01 -17.16 -17.94
N ASP A 53 -11.89 -16.60 -18.77
CA ASP A 53 -11.81 -15.21 -19.22
C ASP A 53 -11.95 -14.21 -18.07
N ALA A 54 -12.90 -14.45 -17.17
CA ALA A 54 -13.11 -13.62 -15.98
C ALA A 54 -11.89 -13.67 -15.05
N GLU A 55 -11.33 -14.85 -14.81
CA GLU A 55 -10.11 -15.03 -14.00
C GLU A 55 -8.91 -14.30 -14.59
N ARG A 56 -8.69 -14.41 -15.92
CA ARG A 56 -7.62 -13.69 -16.62
C ARG A 56 -7.78 -12.17 -16.49
N ARG A 57 -9.00 -11.65 -16.68
CA ARG A 57 -9.29 -10.22 -16.53
C ARG A 57 -9.09 -9.74 -15.10
N ALA A 58 -9.53 -10.53 -14.11
CA ALA A 58 -9.33 -10.21 -12.69
C ALA A 58 -7.84 -10.16 -12.35
N ALA A 59 -7.05 -11.15 -12.79
CA ALA A 59 -5.61 -11.17 -12.59
C ALA A 59 -4.90 -9.97 -13.24
N GLN A 60 -5.27 -9.63 -14.48
CA GLN A 60 -4.76 -8.43 -15.17
C GLN A 60 -5.11 -7.14 -14.43
N ALA A 61 -6.36 -7.01 -13.97
CA ALA A 61 -6.82 -5.84 -13.21
C ALA A 61 -6.08 -5.71 -11.87
N SER A 62 -5.90 -6.81 -11.14
CA SER A 62 -5.13 -6.82 -9.89
C SER A 62 -3.67 -6.42 -10.11
N SER A 63 -3.03 -6.95 -11.16
CA SER A 63 -1.65 -6.57 -11.51
C SER A 63 -1.53 -5.09 -11.89
N ALA A 64 -2.46 -4.56 -12.68
CA ALA A 64 -2.47 -3.16 -13.08
C ALA A 64 -2.71 -2.23 -11.88
N HIS A 65 -3.64 -2.60 -11.00
CA HIS A 65 -3.92 -1.87 -9.77
C HIS A 65 -2.68 -1.80 -8.87
N TRP A 66 -2.00 -2.92 -8.66
CA TRP A 66 -0.78 -2.98 -7.86
C TRP A 66 0.34 -2.09 -8.43
N GLN A 67 0.56 -2.14 -9.75
CA GLN A 67 1.53 -1.28 -10.42
C GLN A 67 1.21 0.21 -10.22
N GLN A 68 -0.06 0.59 -10.32
CA GLN A 68 -0.51 1.95 -10.09
C GLN A 68 -0.26 2.39 -8.63
N GLN A 69 -0.55 1.53 -7.64
CA GLN A 69 -0.28 1.83 -6.22
C GLN A 69 1.22 2.07 -5.98
N LEU A 70 2.10 1.22 -6.53
CA LEU A 70 3.55 1.39 -6.42
C LEU A 70 4.04 2.71 -7.02
N GLN A 71 3.49 3.11 -8.18
CA GLN A 71 3.79 4.40 -8.81
C GLN A 71 3.32 5.58 -7.96
N GLN A 72 2.09 5.53 -7.45
CA GLN A 72 1.54 6.57 -6.57
C GLN A 72 2.29 6.70 -5.25
N ALA A 73 2.83 5.58 -4.75
CA ALA A 73 3.69 5.57 -3.57
C ALA A 73 5.11 6.07 -3.83
N ALA A 74 5.46 6.40 -5.08
CA ALA A 74 6.76 6.90 -5.48
C ALA A 74 7.95 6.03 -5.00
N ILE A 75 7.72 4.71 -4.85
CA ILE A 75 8.75 3.76 -4.43
C ILE A 75 9.73 3.58 -5.61
N PRO A 76 11.02 3.91 -5.43
CA PRO A 76 12.02 3.73 -6.49
C PRO A 76 12.11 2.27 -6.96
N PRO A 77 12.31 2.01 -8.27
CA PRO A 77 12.40 0.65 -8.81
C PRO A 77 13.38 -0.27 -8.06
N ARG A 78 14.51 0.27 -7.60
CA ARG A 78 15.54 -0.42 -6.80
C ARG A 78 15.08 -0.91 -5.42
N PHE A 79 13.90 -0.50 -4.96
CA PHE A 79 13.34 -0.89 -3.66
C PHE A 79 12.06 -1.72 -3.78
N LEU A 80 11.58 -2.01 -5.00
CA LEU A 80 10.35 -2.77 -5.20
C LEU A 80 10.43 -4.19 -4.63
N ASP A 81 11.64 -4.76 -4.57
CA ASP A 81 11.87 -6.08 -3.98
C ASP A 81 11.97 -6.05 -2.44
N ARG A 82 11.90 -4.88 -1.78
CA ARG A 82 12.06 -4.78 -0.32
C ARG A 82 10.75 -5.06 0.39
N THR A 83 10.65 -6.25 1.00
CA THR A 83 9.49 -6.66 1.79
C THR A 83 9.92 -6.97 3.23
N LEU A 84 8.99 -6.98 4.18
CA LEU A 84 9.31 -7.44 5.53
C LEU A 84 9.72 -8.92 5.55
N HIS A 85 9.16 -9.72 4.65
CA HIS A 85 9.46 -11.16 4.56
C HIS A 85 10.91 -11.47 4.16
N ASN A 86 11.48 -10.68 3.25
CA ASN A 86 12.86 -10.90 2.77
C ASN A 86 13.91 -10.01 3.46
N TYR A 87 13.55 -9.38 4.58
CA TYR A 87 14.52 -8.69 5.43
C TYR A 87 15.31 -9.70 6.27
N GLN A 88 16.64 -9.65 6.21
CA GLN A 88 17.50 -10.56 6.94
C GLN A 88 17.85 -10.00 8.32
N ALA A 89 17.22 -10.54 9.37
CA ALA A 89 17.46 -10.16 10.76
C ALA A 89 18.40 -11.16 11.45
N THR A 90 19.71 -10.87 11.40
CA THR A 90 20.78 -11.70 11.98
C THR A 90 21.14 -11.32 13.42
N GLN A 91 20.82 -10.11 13.85
CA GLN A 91 21.15 -9.58 15.19
C GLN A 91 19.87 -9.25 15.98
N ALA A 92 19.97 -9.23 17.31
CA ALA A 92 18.84 -8.91 18.19
C ALA A 92 18.22 -7.53 17.88
N GLY A 93 19.03 -6.51 17.58
CA GLY A 93 18.55 -5.19 17.16
C GLY A 93 17.70 -5.26 15.87
N GLN A 94 18.19 -5.99 14.87
CA GLN A 94 17.48 -6.21 13.61
C GLN A 94 16.16 -6.97 13.80
N GLN A 95 16.14 -7.97 14.69
CA GLN A 95 14.94 -8.74 15.01
C GLN A 95 13.89 -7.87 15.70
N ARG A 96 14.30 -7.01 16.64
CA ARG A 96 13.41 -6.02 17.27
C ARG A 96 12.86 -5.02 16.26
N ALA A 97 13.70 -4.49 15.37
CA ALA A 97 13.26 -3.55 14.33
C ALA A 97 12.29 -4.22 13.33
N LEU A 98 12.53 -5.47 12.94
CA LEU A 98 11.62 -6.24 12.09
C LEU A 98 10.29 -6.53 12.80
N ALA A 99 10.33 -6.92 14.07
CA ALA A 99 9.12 -7.14 14.88
C ALA A 99 8.30 -5.86 15.02
N PHE A 100 8.95 -4.73 15.28
CA PHE A 100 8.33 -3.40 15.27
C PHE A 100 7.69 -3.12 13.90
N ALA A 101 8.41 -3.35 12.80
CA ALA A 101 7.89 -3.08 11.46
C ALA A 101 6.63 -3.91 11.14
N HIS A 102 6.59 -5.19 11.54
CA HIS A 102 5.39 -6.01 11.41
C HIS A 102 4.22 -5.48 12.25
N ALA A 103 4.46 -5.14 13.51
CA ALA A 103 3.44 -4.61 14.40
C ALA A 103 2.90 -3.25 13.92
N TYR A 104 3.79 -2.37 13.47
CA TYR A 104 3.44 -1.07 12.92
C TYR A 104 2.62 -1.20 11.64
N ALA A 105 3.04 -2.05 10.70
CA ALA A 105 2.29 -2.31 9.47
C ALA A 105 0.90 -2.92 9.74
N ALA A 106 0.79 -3.83 10.72
CA ALA A 106 -0.50 -4.39 11.12
C ALA A 106 -1.41 -3.35 11.78
N ALA A 107 -0.87 -2.44 12.59
CA ALA A 107 -1.64 -1.35 13.21
C ALA A 107 -2.24 -0.40 12.17
N LEU A 108 -1.59 -0.22 11.02
CA LEU A 108 -2.12 0.58 9.91
C LEU A 108 -3.38 -0.03 9.27
N ALA A 109 -3.75 -1.28 9.55
CA ALA A 109 -5.01 -1.85 9.04
C ALA A 109 -6.26 -1.16 9.62
N GLY A 110 -6.14 -0.61 10.83
CA GLY A 110 -7.23 0.01 11.57
C GLY A 110 -7.62 1.41 11.09
N PRO A 111 -8.45 2.11 11.90
CA PRO A 111 -8.68 3.54 11.71
C PRO A 111 -7.39 4.34 11.88
N ALA A 112 -7.36 5.54 11.30
CA ALA A 112 -6.21 6.43 11.35
C ALA A 112 -5.86 6.77 12.81
N SER A 113 -4.70 6.28 13.27
CA SER A 113 -4.24 6.43 14.64
C SER A 113 -3.27 7.58 14.85
N GLY A 114 -2.73 8.18 13.78
CA GLY A 114 -1.66 9.18 13.88
C GLY A 114 -0.29 8.63 14.27
N ARG A 115 -0.20 7.35 14.66
CA ARG A 115 1.04 6.75 15.18
C ARG A 115 2.18 6.93 14.19
N SER A 116 3.18 7.68 14.61
CA SER A 116 4.39 7.98 13.84
C SER A 116 5.59 7.24 14.39
N ALA A 117 6.68 7.17 13.64
CA ALA A 117 7.90 6.52 14.11
C ALA A 117 9.13 7.13 13.45
N ILE A 118 10.28 6.98 14.11
CA ILE A 118 11.57 7.45 13.63
C ILE A 118 12.53 6.27 13.59
N PHE A 119 13.06 5.97 12.40
CA PHE A 119 14.17 5.04 12.21
C PHE A 119 15.47 5.85 12.15
N SER A 120 16.36 5.60 13.09
CA SER A 120 17.63 6.30 13.22
C SER A 120 18.79 5.33 13.22
N GLY A 121 19.84 5.62 12.46
CA GLY A 121 21.08 4.87 12.47
C GLY A 121 21.89 5.14 11.22
N GLU A 122 23.02 4.47 11.02
CA GLU A 122 23.92 4.79 9.92
C GLU A 122 23.42 4.35 8.53
N ARG A 123 24.12 4.79 7.48
CA ARG A 123 23.82 4.35 6.11
C ARG A 123 24.04 2.85 5.96
N GLY A 124 23.08 2.17 5.35
CA GLY A 124 23.18 0.75 5.04
C GLY A 124 22.71 -0.19 6.15
N THR A 125 22.12 0.31 7.23
CA THR A 125 21.56 -0.52 8.32
C THR A 125 20.18 -1.11 8.03
N GLY A 126 19.55 -0.74 6.90
CA GLY A 126 18.29 -1.34 6.45
C GLY A 126 17.02 -0.55 6.78
N LYS A 127 17.13 0.70 7.26
CA LYS A 127 15.99 1.61 7.51
C LYS A 127 15.01 1.68 6.34
N THR A 128 15.51 2.00 5.15
CA THR A 128 14.69 2.08 3.92
C THR A 128 14.06 0.73 3.56
N HIS A 129 14.74 -0.40 3.81
CA HIS A 129 14.15 -1.72 3.52
C HIS A 129 12.92 -1.95 4.38
N LEU A 130 13.03 -1.78 5.71
CA LEU A 130 11.89 -1.97 6.62
C LEU A 130 10.78 -0.96 6.33
N ALA A 131 11.11 0.30 6.06
CA ALA A 131 10.14 1.33 5.71
C ALA A 131 9.33 0.97 4.45
N ILE A 132 10.01 0.55 3.39
CA ILE A 132 9.35 0.10 2.16
C ILE A 132 8.55 -1.19 2.39
N GLY A 133 9.06 -2.11 3.20
CA GLY A 133 8.32 -3.32 3.58
C GLY A 133 7.01 -3.01 4.31
N ILE A 134 7.01 -2.02 5.21
CA ILE A 134 5.80 -1.51 5.88
C ILE A 134 4.83 -0.94 4.84
N ALA A 135 5.29 -0.07 3.95
CA ALA A 135 4.44 0.52 2.91
C ALA A 135 3.83 -0.54 2.00
N GLN A 136 4.62 -1.52 1.53
CA GLN A 136 4.13 -2.59 0.68
C GLN A 136 3.09 -3.47 1.40
N GLN A 137 3.30 -3.76 2.70
CA GLN A 137 2.30 -4.49 3.47
C GLN A 137 1.01 -3.67 3.66
N ALA A 138 1.13 -2.37 3.98
CA ALA A 138 -0.01 -1.48 4.14
C ALA A 138 -0.84 -1.34 2.86
N MET A 139 -0.18 -1.19 1.71
CA MET A 139 -0.85 -1.12 0.41
C MET A 139 -1.46 -2.46 0.00
N GLY A 140 -0.66 -3.52 -0.01
CA GLY A 140 -1.06 -4.81 -0.59
C GLY A 140 -2.01 -5.63 0.29
N ARG A 141 -1.92 -5.51 1.62
CA ARG A 141 -2.79 -6.28 2.55
C ARG A 141 -3.90 -5.47 3.16
N HIS A 142 -3.73 -4.15 3.29
CA HIS A 142 -4.68 -3.31 4.04
C HIS A 142 -5.35 -2.24 3.15
N GLY A 143 -5.02 -2.17 1.86
CA GLY A 143 -5.61 -1.22 0.92
C GLY A 143 -5.31 0.25 1.28
N LYS A 144 -4.30 0.50 2.11
CA LYS A 144 -3.89 1.85 2.49
C LYS A 144 -3.04 2.50 1.41
N THR A 145 -3.01 3.82 1.41
CA THR A 145 -2.11 4.61 0.55
C THR A 145 -0.80 4.88 1.28
N ALA A 146 0.30 4.80 0.54
CA ALA A 146 1.63 5.18 1.04
C ALA A 146 2.28 6.20 0.10
N LEU A 147 3.22 6.99 0.60
CA LEU A 147 4.10 7.83 -0.20
C LEU A 147 5.52 7.77 0.36
N PHE A 148 6.50 7.41 -0.46
CA PHE A 148 7.91 7.46 -0.15
C PHE A 148 8.56 8.67 -0.82
N THR A 149 9.23 9.50 -0.04
CA THR A 149 9.96 10.65 -0.56
C THR A 149 11.12 11.01 0.34
N THR A 150 12.00 11.87 -0.15
CA THR A 150 13.06 12.50 0.66
C THR A 150 12.61 13.89 1.06
N VAL A 151 13.09 14.42 2.19
CA VAL A 151 12.81 15.81 2.57
C VAL A 151 13.25 16.81 1.48
N GLN A 152 14.37 16.56 0.79
CA GLN A 152 14.82 17.43 -0.31
C GLN A 152 13.82 17.50 -1.48
N ARG A 153 13.24 16.36 -1.86
CA ARG A 153 12.22 16.28 -2.92
C ARG A 153 10.95 17.01 -2.55
N TYR A 154 10.51 16.88 -1.29
CA TYR A 154 9.35 17.62 -0.79
C TYR A 154 9.59 19.14 -0.84
N ILE A 155 10.71 19.61 -0.28
CA ILE A 155 11.09 21.04 -0.31
C ILE A 155 11.15 21.54 -1.75
N ARG A 156 11.77 20.77 -2.65
CA ARG A 156 11.83 21.14 -4.07
C ARG A 156 10.44 21.28 -4.68
N ALA A 157 9.54 20.32 -4.44
CA ALA A 157 8.17 20.39 -4.95
C ALA A 157 7.42 21.63 -4.44
N VAL A 158 7.62 22.02 -3.18
CA VAL A 158 7.06 23.27 -2.65
C VAL A 158 7.68 24.48 -3.34
N ARG A 159 9.01 24.54 -3.49
CA ARG A 159 9.68 25.65 -4.17
C ARG A 159 9.24 25.81 -5.63
N ASP A 160 9.05 24.70 -6.32
CA ASP A 160 8.54 24.69 -7.70
C ASP A 160 7.10 25.22 -7.78
N SER A 161 6.32 25.14 -6.71
CA SER A 161 4.97 25.73 -6.60
C SER A 161 4.98 27.27 -6.59
N TRP A 162 6.10 27.90 -6.22
CA TRP A 162 6.24 29.36 -6.19
C TRP A 162 6.57 29.97 -7.55
N SER A 163 6.82 29.14 -8.56
CA SER A 163 6.99 29.59 -9.94
C SER A 163 5.71 30.27 -10.44
N ARG A 164 5.86 31.38 -11.17
CA ARG A 164 4.73 32.11 -11.79
C ARG A 164 3.89 31.25 -12.72
N ASN A 165 4.47 30.20 -13.29
CA ASN A 165 3.81 29.29 -14.22
C ASN A 165 3.44 27.96 -13.56
N SER A 166 3.49 27.87 -12.22
CA SER A 166 3.19 26.62 -11.54
C SER A 166 1.70 26.30 -11.62
N PRO A 167 1.32 25.06 -11.98
CA PRO A 167 -0.07 24.63 -11.96
C PRO A 167 -0.59 24.36 -10.54
N LEU A 168 0.30 24.34 -9.54
CA LEU A 168 -0.03 24.02 -8.15
C LEU A 168 0.40 25.17 -7.23
N THR A 169 -0.40 25.41 -6.20
CA THR A 169 -0.03 26.27 -5.08
C THR A 169 0.77 25.49 -4.04
N GLU A 170 1.49 26.19 -3.18
CA GLU A 170 2.18 25.59 -2.03
C GLU A 170 1.25 24.74 -1.18
N SER A 171 0.08 25.27 -0.81
CA SER A 171 -0.91 24.55 -0.01
C SER A 171 -1.41 23.27 -0.72
N ALA A 172 -1.55 23.30 -2.05
CA ALA A 172 -1.90 22.11 -2.81
C ALA A 172 -0.78 21.05 -2.76
N VAL A 173 0.49 21.48 -2.83
CA VAL A 173 1.63 20.57 -2.66
C VAL A 173 1.65 19.99 -1.25
N VAL A 174 1.51 20.79 -0.20
CA VAL A 174 1.45 20.30 1.20
C VAL A 174 0.34 19.26 1.35
N ALA A 175 -0.87 19.55 0.84
CA ALA A 175 -2.00 18.62 0.89
C ALA A 175 -1.71 17.29 0.17
N LEU A 176 -1.00 17.30 -0.97
CA LEU A 176 -0.62 16.08 -1.69
C LEU A 176 0.29 15.17 -0.86
N TYR A 177 1.21 15.74 -0.07
CA TYR A 177 2.11 15.00 0.82
C TYR A 177 1.46 14.64 2.16
N ALA A 178 0.46 15.41 2.60
CA ALA A 178 -0.28 15.15 3.84
C ALA A 178 -1.37 14.08 3.68
N ARG A 179 -1.95 13.92 2.49
CA ARG A 179 -3.08 13.00 2.22
C ARG A 179 -2.82 11.50 2.45
N PRO A 180 -1.65 10.92 2.09
CA PRO A 180 -1.45 9.47 2.19
C PRO A 180 -1.58 8.96 3.63
N ASP A 181 -2.15 7.76 3.78
CA ASP A 181 -2.30 7.11 5.10
C ASP A 181 -0.94 6.92 5.79
N LEU A 182 0.09 6.57 5.01
CA LEU A 182 1.48 6.50 5.45
C LEU A 182 2.37 7.40 4.58
N LEU A 183 3.10 8.31 5.22
CA LEU A 183 4.19 9.05 4.58
C LEU A 183 5.53 8.55 5.13
N ILE A 184 6.44 8.20 4.24
CA ILE A 184 7.83 7.88 4.57
C ILE A 184 8.69 9.05 4.09
N LEU A 185 9.34 9.73 5.04
CA LEU A 185 10.30 10.80 4.77
C LEU A 185 11.72 10.32 5.03
N ASP A 186 12.50 10.17 3.97
CA ASP A 186 13.92 9.80 4.04
C ASP A 186 14.83 11.03 4.07
N GLU A 187 16.06 10.81 4.52
CA GLU A 187 17.15 11.79 4.58
C GLU A 187 16.81 13.04 5.40
N ILE A 188 16.13 12.88 6.54
CA ILE A 188 16.01 13.97 7.52
C ILE A 188 17.39 14.31 8.08
N GLY A 189 17.71 15.61 8.10
CA GLY A 189 18.94 16.13 8.70
C GLY A 189 20.15 16.16 7.78
N VAL A 190 20.00 15.79 6.50
CA VAL A 190 21.08 15.87 5.49
C VAL A 190 21.17 17.26 4.86
N GLN A 191 20.11 18.06 4.97
CA GLN A 191 20.05 19.42 4.41
C GLN A 191 20.79 20.40 5.32
N ALA A 192 21.29 21.50 4.73
CA ALA A 192 21.84 22.62 5.50
C ALA A 192 20.80 23.27 6.44
N GLY A 193 19.51 22.94 6.28
CA GLY A 193 18.48 23.19 7.26
C GLY A 193 18.20 24.67 7.43
N SER A 194 17.96 25.38 6.33
CA SER A 194 17.50 26.78 6.42
C SER A 194 16.18 26.84 7.22
N ASP A 195 15.95 27.92 7.94
CA ASP A 195 14.76 28.05 8.79
C ASP A 195 13.46 27.90 7.99
N ASN A 196 13.47 28.35 6.72
CA ASN A 196 12.38 28.15 5.79
C ASN A 196 12.11 26.65 5.50
N GLU A 197 13.15 25.85 5.27
CA GLU A 197 12.98 24.42 5.00
C GLU A 197 12.45 23.65 6.22
N LYS A 198 12.89 24.06 7.43
CA LYS A 198 12.36 23.52 8.68
C LYS A 198 10.89 23.90 8.86
N GLN A 199 10.50 25.13 8.53
CA GLN A 199 9.10 25.56 8.57
C GLN A 199 8.22 24.76 7.61
N LEU A 200 8.66 24.56 6.36
CA LEU A 200 7.91 23.74 5.39
C LEU A 200 7.72 22.30 5.85
N LEU A 201 8.74 21.72 6.49
CA LEU A 201 8.65 20.38 7.07
C LEU A 201 7.71 20.38 8.29
N PHE A 202 7.77 21.40 9.14
CA PHE A 202 6.87 21.58 10.27
C PHE A 202 5.41 21.62 9.82
N ASP A 203 5.09 22.42 8.80
CA ASP A 203 3.72 22.59 8.30
C ASP A 203 3.16 21.26 7.79
N LEU A 204 3.96 20.49 7.04
CA LEU A 204 3.58 19.14 6.59
C LEU A 204 3.32 18.19 7.76
N LEU A 205 4.23 18.14 8.74
CA LEU A 205 4.09 17.23 9.88
C LEU A 205 2.90 17.64 10.77
N ASN A 206 2.64 18.93 10.91
CA ASN A 206 1.50 19.46 11.65
C ASN A 206 0.17 19.08 10.97
N GLU A 207 0.03 19.31 9.67
CA GLU A 207 -1.15 18.92 8.89
C GLU A 207 -1.42 17.42 9.06
N ARG A 208 -0.39 16.58 8.94
CA ARG A 208 -0.52 15.13 9.10
C ARG A 208 -0.95 14.74 10.51
N TYR A 209 -0.39 15.39 11.52
CA TYR A 209 -0.76 15.17 12.92
C TYR A 209 -2.24 15.50 13.17
N GLU A 210 -2.70 16.67 12.72
CA GLU A 210 -4.10 17.12 12.87
C GLU A 210 -5.11 16.15 12.22
N HIS A 211 -4.74 15.54 11.09
CA HIS A 211 -5.57 14.56 10.38
C HIS A 211 -5.29 13.09 10.78
N ARG A 212 -4.55 12.85 11.87
CA ARG A 212 -4.17 11.51 12.38
C ARG A 212 -3.51 10.62 11.31
N ARG A 213 -2.69 11.21 10.44
CA ARG A 213 -1.95 10.51 9.38
C ARG A 213 -0.59 10.05 9.88
N SER A 214 -0.27 8.77 9.69
CA SER A 214 0.94 8.15 10.22
C SER A 214 2.19 8.57 9.43
N THR A 215 3.27 8.91 10.11
CA THR A 215 4.52 9.32 9.45
C THR A 215 5.70 8.48 9.93
N LEU A 216 6.49 7.96 8.99
CA LEU A 216 7.73 7.25 9.26
C LEU A 216 8.92 8.07 8.78
N LEU A 217 9.75 8.53 9.72
CA LEU A 217 10.92 9.34 9.44
C LEU A 217 12.17 8.47 9.42
N LEU A 218 13.02 8.62 8.40
CA LEU A 218 14.31 7.94 8.30
C LEU A 218 15.43 8.97 8.39
N THR A 219 16.37 8.74 9.31
CA THR A 219 17.48 9.66 9.54
C THR A 219 18.75 8.92 9.94
N ASN A 220 19.89 9.59 9.76
CA ASN A 220 21.15 9.18 10.37
C ASN A 220 21.47 9.99 11.64
N LEU A 221 20.63 10.97 11.98
CA LEU A 221 20.77 11.76 13.21
C LEU A 221 20.46 10.89 14.43
N THR A 222 21.21 11.12 15.51
CA THR A 222 20.90 10.63 16.85
C THR A 222 19.57 11.23 17.36
N VAL A 223 19.05 10.69 18.46
CA VAL A 223 17.82 11.21 19.11
C VAL A 223 17.96 12.71 19.42
N GLY A 224 19.09 13.12 19.99
CA GLY A 224 19.32 14.51 20.39
C GLY A 224 19.39 15.47 19.21
N GLU A 225 20.13 15.09 18.17
CA GLU A 225 20.21 15.87 16.92
C GLU A 225 18.86 15.94 16.21
N CYS A 226 18.11 14.84 16.18
CA CYS A 226 16.77 14.80 15.59
C CYS A 226 15.80 15.73 16.35
N ARG A 227 15.84 15.71 17.69
CA ARG A 227 15.06 16.64 18.54
C ARG A 227 15.45 18.09 18.26
N SER A 228 16.74 18.39 18.15
CA SER A 228 17.21 19.74 17.84
C SER A 228 16.82 20.20 16.43
N TYR A 229 16.81 19.28 15.46
CA TYR A 229 16.48 19.59 14.06
C TYR A 229 14.99 19.84 13.86
N LEU A 230 14.14 18.98 14.43
CA LEU A 230 12.67 19.07 14.31
C LEU A 230 12.06 20.11 15.28
N GLY A 231 12.76 20.43 16.35
CA GLY A 231 12.23 21.20 17.48
C GLY A 231 11.43 20.32 18.44
N GLU A 232 11.35 20.73 19.71
CA GLU A 232 10.70 19.96 20.77
C GLU A 232 9.24 19.62 20.46
N ARG A 233 8.47 20.61 19.97
CA ARG A 233 7.03 20.43 19.70
C ARG A 233 6.75 19.33 18.68
N VAL A 234 7.51 19.28 17.60
CA VAL A 234 7.32 18.24 16.57
C VAL A 234 7.80 16.90 17.08
N PHE A 235 8.95 16.88 17.76
CA PHE A 235 9.50 15.66 18.30
C PHE A 235 8.56 15.00 19.33
N ASP A 236 7.93 15.79 20.19
CA ASP A 236 6.99 15.29 21.19
C ASP A 236 5.69 14.78 20.53
N ARG A 237 5.13 15.51 19.55
CA ARG A 237 3.98 15.04 18.74
C ARG A 237 4.26 13.73 18.00
N LEU A 238 5.47 13.53 17.52
CA LEU A 238 5.87 12.28 16.87
C LEU A 238 5.97 11.10 17.85
N ARG A 239 5.98 11.35 19.16
CA ARG A 239 5.98 10.35 20.23
C ARG A 239 4.61 10.16 20.88
N GLU A 240 3.68 11.06 20.65
CA GLU A 240 2.27 10.89 21.00
C GLU A 240 1.66 9.70 20.24
N ASP A 241 0.50 9.22 20.69
CA ASP A 241 -0.21 8.06 20.11
C ASP A 241 0.65 6.78 19.97
N GLY A 242 1.65 6.62 20.84
CA GLY A 242 2.56 5.46 20.85
C GLY A 242 3.64 5.54 19.78
N GLY A 243 4.08 6.76 19.45
CA GLY A 243 5.15 6.97 18.49
C GLY A 243 6.53 6.55 19.03
N GLU A 244 7.29 5.83 18.20
CA GLU A 244 8.50 5.14 18.64
C GLU A 244 9.75 5.59 17.89
N PHE A 245 10.85 5.66 18.64
CA PHE A 245 12.19 5.84 18.09
C PHE A 245 12.88 4.47 18.04
N VAL A 246 13.15 3.98 16.84
CA VAL A 246 13.79 2.70 16.60
C VAL A 246 15.23 2.94 16.16
N ALA A 247 16.17 2.52 17.00
CA ALA A 247 17.59 2.59 16.70
C ALA A 247 18.04 1.43 15.79
N PHE A 248 18.88 1.78 14.82
CA PHE A 248 19.53 0.90 13.87
C PHE A 248 21.04 0.99 14.11
N ASP A 249 21.47 0.41 15.23
CA ASP A 249 22.79 0.53 15.86
C ASP A 249 23.75 -0.61 15.49
N TRP A 250 23.61 -1.17 14.28
CA TRP A 250 24.43 -2.27 13.77
C TRP A 250 25.17 -1.88 12.49
N ASP A 251 26.15 -2.72 12.10
CA ASP A 251 27.00 -2.48 10.94
C ASP A 251 26.23 -2.40 9.61
N SER A 252 26.78 -1.62 8.68
CA SER A 252 26.24 -1.48 7.33
C SER A 252 26.22 -2.81 6.58
N TRP A 253 25.06 -3.16 6.02
CA TRP A 253 24.88 -4.31 5.15
C TRP A 253 25.57 -4.16 3.80
N ARG A 254 25.79 -2.91 3.35
CA ARG A 254 26.27 -2.59 1.98
C ARG A 254 27.72 -3.01 1.73
N GLY A 255 28.47 -3.39 2.76
CA GLY A 255 29.84 -3.91 2.66
C GLY A 255 29.94 -5.44 2.55
N ARG A 256 28.83 -6.19 2.68
CA ARG A 256 28.83 -7.66 2.57
C ARG A 256 28.41 -8.10 1.16
N SER A 257 29.23 -7.82 0.16
CA SER A 257 29.11 -8.49 -1.14
C SER A 257 29.69 -9.91 -1.03
N PRO A 258 28.99 -10.98 -1.43
CA PRO A 258 29.55 -12.34 -1.50
C PRO A 258 30.59 -12.54 -2.63
N HIS A 259 30.93 -11.52 -3.41
CA HIS A 259 31.92 -11.60 -4.47
C HIS A 259 33.28 -11.05 -4.02
N ALA A 260 33.92 -11.81 -3.14
CA ALA A 260 35.36 -11.82 -2.96
C ALA A 260 35.75 -13.15 -2.30
N ALA A 261 35.75 -14.22 -3.09
CA ALA A 261 36.54 -15.41 -2.84
C ALA A 261 37.52 -15.55 -4.02
N PRO A 262 38.79 -15.95 -3.76
CA PRO A 262 39.88 -15.91 -4.73
C PRO A 262 39.64 -16.79 -5.96
#